data_AF-A0A0H3W5J9-F1
#
_entry.id   AF-A0A0H3W5J9-F1
#
_cell.length_a   1.000
_cell.length_b   1.000
_cell.length_c   1.000
_cell.angle_alpha   90.00
_cell.angle_beta   90.00
_cell.angle_gamma   90.00
#
_symmetry.space_group_name_H-M   'P 1'
#
loop_
_entity.id
_entity.type
_entity.pdbx_description
1 polymer ?
#
loop_
_entity_poly.entity_id
_entity_poly.type
_entity_poly.pdbx_seq_one_letter_code
_entity_poly.pdbx_strand_id
1 'polypeptide(L)'
;MFQLPILNFSPQQVAGVCETLEESGDVERLGRFLWSLPVAPAACEALNKNESVLRARAIVAFHGGNYRELYHILENHKFTKESHAKLQALWLEAHYQEAEKLRGRPLGPVDKYRVRKKFPLPRTIWDGEQK
;
A
#
# COMPACT_ATOMS: atom_id res chain seq x y z
N MET A 1 -13.20 -23.75 -17.21
CA MET A 1 -12.07 -22.83 -16.98
C MET A 1 -12.56 -21.44 -17.29
N PHE A 2 -12.67 -20.54 -16.31
CA PHE A 2 -13.04 -19.16 -16.56
C PHE A 2 -11.86 -18.45 -17.23
N GLN A 3 -11.95 -18.22 -18.54
CA GLN A 3 -11.05 -17.30 -19.23
C GLN A 3 -11.41 -15.88 -18.77
N LEU A 4 -10.63 -15.34 -17.84
CA LEU A 4 -10.66 -13.90 -17.61
C LEU A 4 -10.18 -13.23 -18.90
N PRO A 5 -10.92 -12.26 -19.46
CA PRO A 5 -10.46 -11.52 -20.63
C PRO A 5 -9.11 -10.90 -20.30
N ILE A 6 -8.12 -11.14 -21.17
CA ILE A 6 -6.80 -10.56 -21.04
C ILE A 6 -6.94 -9.07 -21.39
N LEU A 7 -7.21 -8.25 -20.39
CA LEU A 7 -7.35 -6.81 -20.58
C LEU A 7 -5.96 -6.22 -20.78
N ASN A 8 -5.63 -5.90 -22.02
CA ASN A 8 -4.37 -5.30 -22.41
C ASN A 8 -4.41 -3.79 -22.13
N PHE A 9 -4.50 -3.41 -20.85
CA PHE A 9 -4.50 -2.02 -20.42
C PHE A 9 -3.09 -1.42 -20.49
N SER A 10 -3.00 -0.15 -20.90
CA SER A 10 -1.77 0.61 -20.71
C SER A 10 -1.52 0.85 -19.21
N PRO A 11 -0.27 1.02 -18.76
CA PRO A 11 0.04 1.34 -17.37
C PRO A 11 -0.71 2.57 -16.85
N GLN A 12 -0.98 3.55 -17.71
CA GLN A 12 -1.74 4.76 -17.40
C GLN A 12 -3.22 4.47 -17.16
N GLN A 13 -3.83 3.59 -17.97
CA GLN A 13 -5.21 3.16 -17.76
C GLN A 13 -5.35 2.40 -16.44
N VAL A 14 -4.39 1.52 -16.12
CA VAL A 14 -4.37 0.81 -14.83
C VAL A 14 -4.24 1.79 -13.68
N ALA A 15 -3.38 2.81 -13.78
CA ALA A 15 -3.25 3.87 -12.78
C ALA A 15 -4.57 4.60 -12.52
N GLY A 16 -5.27 5.05 -13.57
CA GLY A 16 -6.54 5.77 -13.43
C GLY A 16 -7.65 4.91 -12.80
N VAL A 17 -7.69 3.61 -13.10
CA VAL A 17 -8.62 2.68 -12.44
C VAL A 17 -8.25 2.49 -10.96
N CYS A 18 -6.96 2.35 -10.64
CA CYS A 18 -6.48 2.28 -9.26
C CYS A 18 -6.87 3.52 -8.45
N GLU A 19 -6.69 4.72 -9.00
CA GLU A 19 -7.07 5.99 -8.36
C GLU A 19 -8.58 6.07 -8.12
N THR A 20 -9.38 5.75 -9.13
CA THR A 20 -10.85 5.80 -9.02
C THR A 20 -11.36 4.83 -7.95
N LEU A 21 -10.84 3.60 -7.93
CA LEU A 21 -11.23 2.59 -6.95
C LEU A 21 -10.75 2.97 -5.54
N GLU A 22 -9.54 3.52 -5.43
CA GLU A 22 -8.99 4.04 -4.18
C GLU A 22 -9.85 5.18 -3.61
N GLU A 23 -10.27 6.15 -4.43
CA GLU A 23 -11.12 7.28 -4.03
C GLU A 23 -12.52 6.82 -3.62
N SER A 24 -13.06 5.81 -4.30
CA SER A 24 -14.37 5.22 -3.95
C SER A 24 -14.35 4.41 -2.65
N GLY A 25 -13.17 4.05 -2.14
CA GLY A 25 -12.98 3.20 -0.97
C GLY A 25 -13.32 1.72 -1.20
N ASP A 26 -13.55 1.29 -2.44
CA ASP A 26 -13.85 -0.11 -2.79
C ASP A 26 -12.57 -0.96 -2.89
N VAL A 27 -11.97 -1.24 -1.74
CA VAL A 27 -10.69 -1.96 -1.64
C VAL A 27 -10.82 -3.41 -2.11
N GLU A 28 -11.99 -4.04 -1.97
CA GLU A 28 -12.21 -5.39 -2.49
C GLU A 28 -12.13 -5.43 -4.02
N ARG A 29 -12.81 -4.50 -4.70
CA ARG A 29 -12.70 -4.41 -6.16
C ARG A 29 -11.30 -4.01 -6.59
N LEU A 30 -10.62 -3.14 -5.85
CA LEU A 30 -9.22 -2.80 -6.11
C LEU A 30 -8.32 -4.04 -6.05
N GLY A 31 -8.49 -4.89 -5.03
CA GLY A 31 -7.75 -6.15 -4.90
C GLY A 31 -8.03 -7.12 -6.05
N ARG A 32 -9.30 -7.31 -6.43
CA ARG A 32 -9.68 -8.17 -7.58
C ARG A 32 -9.10 -7.63 -8.89
N PHE A 33 -9.14 -6.31 -9.08
CA PHE A 33 -8.57 -5.66 -10.26
C PHE A 33 -7.07 -5.88 -10.36
N LEU A 34 -6.31 -5.59 -9.28
CA LEU A 34 -4.86 -5.81 -9.23
C LEU A 34 -4.48 -7.28 -9.48
N TRP A 35 -5.25 -8.23 -8.95
CA TRP A 35 -5.04 -9.66 -9.20
C TRP A 35 -5.30 -10.07 -10.66
N SER A 36 -6.22 -9.37 -11.34
CA SER A 36 -6.58 -9.64 -12.73
C SER A 36 -5.60 -9.06 -13.77
N LEU A 37 -4.63 -8.25 -13.34
CA LEU A 37 -3.69 -7.60 -14.24
C LEU A 37 -2.78 -8.63 -14.95
N PRO A 38 -2.43 -8.39 -16.23
CA PRO A 38 -1.62 -9.33 -16.99
C PRO A 38 -0.23 -9.51 -16.34
N VAL A 39 0.17 -10.77 -16.16
CA VAL A 39 1.48 -11.17 -15.58
C VAL A 39 2.61 -11.09 -16.62
N ALA A 40 2.36 -10.43 -17.76
CA ALA A 40 3.39 -10.25 -18.79
C ALA A 40 4.58 -9.48 -18.20
N PRO A 41 5.83 -9.99 -18.28
CA PRO A 41 6.98 -9.39 -17.61
C PRO A 41 7.19 -7.90 -17.91
N ALA A 42 7.01 -7.49 -19.16
CA ALA A 42 7.15 -6.09 -19.57
C ALA A 42 6.05 -5.18 -19.00
N ALA A 43 4.81 -5.67 -18.91
CA ALA A 43 3.70 -4.93 -18.29
C ALA A 43 3.91 -4.83 -16.77
N CYS A 44 4.37 -5.93 -16.14
CA CYS A 44 4.68 -5.95 -14.72
C CYS A 44 5.75 -4.92 -14.34
N GLU A 45 6.83 -4.81 -15.13
CA GLU A 45 7.88 -3.82 -14.87
C GLU A 45 7.35 -2.39 -14.98
N ALA A 46 6.54 -2.09 -16.00
CA ALA A 46 5.95 -0.76 -16.19
C ALA A 46 4.97 -0.41 -15.05
N LEU A 47 4.17 -1.38 -14.59
CA LEU A 47 3.25 -1.21 -13.48
C LEU A 47 3.98 -1.03 -12.15
N ASN A 48 5.09 -1.72 -11.93
CA ASN A 48 5.93 -1.59 -10.72
C ASN A 48 6.68 -0.25 -10.65
N LYS A 49 6.66 0.56 -11.71
CA LYS A 49 7.18 1.93 -11.73
C LYS A 49 6.09 2.99 -11.52
N ASN A 50 4.83 2.60 -11.59
CA ASN A 50 3.72 3.53 -11.48
C ASN A 50 3.30 3.70 -10.00
N GLU A 51 3.39 4.93 -9.50
CA GLU A 51 3.10 5.26 -8.11
C GLU A 51 1.68 4.87 -7.68
N SER A 52 0.67 5.19 -8.51
CA SER A 52 -0.74 4.91 -8.19
C SER A 52 -1.00 3.41 -8.05
N VAL A 53 -0.32 2.59 -8.86
CA VAL A 53 -0.40 1.13 -8.76
C VAL A 53 0.28 0.60 -7.50
N LEU A 54 1.46 1.12 -7.16
CA LEU A 54 2.17 0.76 -5.93
C LEU A 54 1.37 1.16 -4.68
N ARG A 55 0.78 2.35 -4.68
CA ARG A 55 -0.10 2.84 -3.60
C ARG A 55 -1.33 1.96 -3.45
N ALA A 56 -2.00 1.61 -4.56
CA ALA A 56 -3.12 0.69 -4.55
C ALA A 56 -2.74 -0.69 -3.98
N ARG A 57 -1.58 -1.23 -4.34
CA ARG A 57 -1.07 -2.49 -3.77
C ARG A 57 -0.80 -2.38 -2.27
N ALA A 58 -0.22 -1.28 -1.81
CA ALA A 58 -0.01 -1.02 -0.39
C ALA A 58 -1.34 -1.00 0.38
N ILE A 59 -2.37 -0.34 -0.15
CA ILE A 59 -3.71 -0.30 0.45
C ILE A 59 -4.33 -1.70 0.52
N VAL A 60 -4.29 -2.46 -0.57
CA VAL A 60 -4.82 -3.83 -0.60
C VAL A 60 -4.05 -4.74 0.36
N ALA A 61 -2.73 -4.61 0.45
CA ALA A 61 -1.90 -5.36 1.39
C ALA A 61 -2.27 -5.03 2.85
N PHE A 62 -2.50 -3.75 3.17
CA PHE A 62 -2.95 -3.31 4.49
C PHE A 62 -4.31 -3.92 4.87
N HIS A 63 -5.32 -3.80 4.00
CA HIS A 63 -6.65 -4.34 4.25
C HIS A 63 -6.69 -5.88 4.29
N GLY A 64 -5.81 -6.54 3.53
CA GLY A 64 -5.64 -7.99 3.57
C GLY A 64 -4.84 -8.50 4.78
N GLY A 65 -4.33 -7.60 5.65
CA GLY A 65 -3.46 -7.95 6.77
C GLY A 65 -2.09 -8.50 6.36
N ASN A 66 -1.69 -8.32 5.09
CA ASN A 66 -0.38 -8.71 4.58
C ASN A 66 0.63 -7.57 4.79
N TYR A 67 0.95 -7.28 6.05
CA TYR A 67 1.79 -6.14 6.38
C TYR A 67 3.24 -6.29 5.89
N ARG A 68 3.74 -7.52 5.69
CA ARG A 68 5.08 -7.74 5.12
C ARG A 68 5.20 -7.15 3.72
N GLU A 69 4.19 -7.37 2.88
CA GLU A 69 4.14 -6.81 1.54
C GLU A 69 4.00 -5.28 1.58
N LEU A 70 3.14 -4.77 2.47
CA LEU A 70 3.02 -3.33 2.70
C LEU A 70 4.39 -2.71 3.03
N TYR A 71 5.12 -3.26 4.00
CA TYR A 71 6.44 -2.74 4.38
C TYR A 71 7.43 -2.82 3.22
N HIS A 72 7.45 -3.94 2.49
CA HIS A 72 8.31 -4.10 1.33
C HIS A 72 8.05 -3.01 0.28
N ILE A 73 6.80 -2.75 -0.08
CA ILE A 73 6.44 -1.70 -1.05
C ILE A 73 6.88 -0.33 -0.53
N LEU A 74 6.56 -0.02 0.73
CA LEU A 74 6.84 1.29 1.31
C LEU A 74 8.34 1.54 1.49
N GLU A 75 9.17 0.53 1.74
CA GLU A 75 10.60 0.69 1.95
C GLU A 75 11.41 0.75 0.65
N ASN A 76 10.92 0.14 -0.43
CA ASN A 76 11.70 -0.05 -1.67
C ASN A 76 11.33 0.92 -2.81
N HIS A 77 10.20 1.62 -2.72
CA HIS A 77 9.73 2.53 -3.76
C HIS A 77 9.60 3.95 -3.24
N LYS A 78 10.04 4.94 -4.02
CA LYS A 78 9.88 6.35 -3.68
C LYS A 78 8.49 6.84 -4.09
N PHE A 79 7.86 7.62 -3.23
CA PHE A 79 6.54 8.20 -3.47
C PHE A 79 6.63 9.72 -3.49
N THR A 80 5.71 10.36 -4.20
CA THR A 80 5.53 11.82 -4.16
C THR A 80 4.97 12.28 -2.81
N LYS A 81 5.22 13.54 -2.47
CA LYS A 81 4.76 14.17 -1.21
C LYS A 81 3.24 14.10 -1.03
N GLU A 82 2.48 14.09 -2.11
CA GLU A 82 1.02 13.99 -2.10
C GLU A 82 0.55 12.65 -1.51
N SER A 83 1.27 11.57 -1.81
CA SER A 83 0.99 10.23 -1.29
C SER A 83 1.53 10.00 0.12
N HIS A 84 2.55 10.76 0.57
CA HIS A 84 3.25 10.52 1.84
C HIS A 84 2.30 10.44 3.04
N ALA A 85 1.40 11.41 3.21
CA ALA A 85 0.51 11.44 4.38
C ALA A 85 -0.33 10.15 4.50
N LYS A 86 -0.83 9.64 3.38
CA LYS A 86 -1.62 8.40 3.34
C LYS A 86 -0.77 7.18 3.65
N LEU A 87 0.41 7.08 3.05
CA LEU A 87 1.30 5.94 3.24
C LEU A 87 1.91 5.89 4.64
N GLN A 88 2.20 7.04 5.23
CA GLN A 88 2.64 7.16 6.62
C GLN A 88 1.55 6.67 7.58
N ALA A 89 0.28 7.00 7.32
CA ALA A 89 -0.84 6.49 8.11
C ALA A 89 -0.92 4.97 8.03
N LEU A 90 -0.85 4.38 6.83
CA LEU A 90 -0.86 2.93 6.63
C LEU A 90 0.31 2.23 7.37
N TRP A 91 1.52 2.78 7.29
CA TRP A 91 2.69 2.25 7.98
C TRP A 91 2.48 2.18 9.50
N LEU A 92 2.02 3.30 10.08
CA LEU A 92 1.82 3.41 11.52
C LEU A 92 0.67 2.53 12.00
N GLU A 93 -0.47 2.55 11.30
CA GLU A 93 -1.63 1.73 11.63
C GLU A 93 -1.31 0.24 11.53
N ALA A 94 -0.56 -0.19 10.51
CA ALA A 94 -0.16 -1.59 10.37
C ALA A 94 0.65 -2.06 11.58
N HIS A 95 1.68 -1.31 11.97
CA HIS A 95 2.47 -1.66 13.15
C HIS A 95 1.69 -1.58 14.46
N TYR A 96 0.72 -0.65 14.57
CA TYR A 96 -0.17 -0.63 15.72
C TYR A 96 -1.05 -1.88 15.76
N GLN A 97 -1.68 -2.26 14.65
CA GLN A 97 -2.52 -3.46 14.57
C GLN A 97 -1.74 -4.74 14.90
N GLU A 98 -0.51 -4.89 14.39
CA GLU A 98 0.36 -6.01 14.77
C GLU A 98 0.67 -6.02 16.27
N ALA A 99 1.01 -4.86 16.83
CA ALA A 99 1.33 -4.74 18.25
C ALA A 99 0.10 -4.94 19.16
N GLU A 100 -1.09 -4.51 18.75
CA GLU A 100 -2.37 -4.78 19.42
C GLU A 100 -2.67 -6.27 19.42
N LYS A 101 -2.54 -6.92 18.25
CA LYS A 101 -2.76 -8.35 18.08
C LYS A 101 -1.82 -9.18 18.96
N LEU A 102 -0.53 -8.81 19.02
CA LEU A 102 0.45 -9.49 19.87
C LEU A 102 0.18 -9.30 21.36
N ARG A 103 -0.41 -8.16 21.76
CA ARG A 103 -0.69 -7.85 23.16
C ARG A 103 -2.07 -8.31 23.64
N GLY A 104 -2.99 -8.58 22.72
CA GLY A 104 -4.37 -8.93 23.03
C GLY A 104 -5.19 -7.78 23.65
N ARG A 105 -4.73 -6.52 23.51
CA ARG A 105 -5.42 -5.33 24.03
C ARG A 105 -5.08 -4.08 23.21
N PRO A 106 -5.94 -3.05 23.23
CA PRO A 106 -5.67 -1.78 22.55
C PRO A 106 -4.39 -1.10 23.06
N LEU A 107 -3.66 -0.41 22.18
CA LEU A 107 -2.45 0.33 22.56
C LEU A 107 -2.80 1.68 23.18
N GLY A 108 -2.26 1.93 24.37
CA GLY A 108 -2.26 3.26 24.96
C GLY A 108 -1.23 4.20 24.30
N PRO A 109 -1.25 5.51 24.63
CA PRO A 109 -0.34 6.50 24.05
C PRO A 109 1.15 6.16 24.18
N VAL A 110 1.55 5.60 25.33
CA VAL A 110 2.94 5.20 25.59
C VAL A 110 3.37 4.04 24.70
N ASP A 111 2.48 3.08 24.46
CA ASP A 111 2.80 1.95 23.61
C ASP A 111 2.85 2.35 22.13
N LYS A 112 1.95 3.23 21.68
CA LYS A 112 2.04 3.84 20.35
C LYS A 112 3.34 4.63 20.16
N TYR A 113 3.80 5.35 21.18
CA TYR A 113 5.12 5.99 21.17
C TYR A 113 6.25 4.96 21.01
N ARG A 114 6.23 3.86 21.77
CA ARG A 114 7.24 2.79 21.65
C ARG A 114 7.26 2.18 20.25
N VAL A 115 6.10 1.94 19.65
CA VAL A 115 5.99 1.41 18.29
C VAL A 115 6.61 2.38 17.28
N ARG A 116 6.25 3.67 17.33
CA ARG A 116 6.85 4.70 16.44
C ARG A 116 8.37 4.80 16.57
N LYS A 117 8.89 4.67 17.80
CA LYS A 117 10.33 4.70 18.04
C LYS A 117 11.02 3.45 17.49
N LYS A 118 10.37 2.28 17.58
CA LYS A 118 10.91 1.01 17.09
C LYS A 118 10.85 0.91 15.56
N PHE A 119 9.80 1.45 14.95
CA PHE A 119 9.55 1.39 13.51
C PHE A 119 9.36 2.82 12.97
N PRO A 120 10.46 3.59 12.83
CA PRO A 120 10.39 4.93 12.27
C PRO A 120 9.94 4.87 10.80
N LEU A 121 9.41 5.99 10.30
CA LEU A 121 8.94 6.08 8.93
C LEU A 121 10.12 5.94 7.93
N PRO A 122 9.98 5.14 6.86
CA PRO A 122 11.05 4.97 5.90
C PRO A 122 11.21 6.22 5.03
N ARG A 123 12.45 6.50 4.59
CA ARG A 123 12.81 7.72 3.83
C ARG A 123 12.10 7.87 2.48
N THR A 124 11.54 6.77 1.99
CA THR A 124 10.73 6.67 0.77
C THR A 124 9.37 7.35 0.87
N ILE A 125 8.84 7.49 2.09
CA ILE A 125 7.56 8.16 2.39
C ILE A 125 7.71 9.26 3.43
N TRP A 126 8.93 9.68 3.75
CA TRP A 126 9.22 10.69 4.77
C TRP A 126 10.52 11.45 4.46
N ASP A 127 10.42 12.75 4.25
CA ASP A 127 11.55 13.61 3.89
C ASP A 127 12.33 14.20 5.08
N GLY A 128 11.94 13.88 6.32
CA GLY A 128 12.63 14.38 7.52
C GLY A 128 11.98 15.60 8.16
N GLU A 129 10.92 16.17 7.58
CA GLU A 129 10.18 17.28 8.20
C GLU A 129 9.46 16.80 9.47
N GLN A 130 10.02 17.10 10.63
CA GLN A 130 9.27 17.07 11.88
C GLN A 130 8.39 18.31 11.92
N LYS A 131 7.07 18.13 11.90
CA LYS A 131 6.15 19.16 12.41
C LYS A 131 6.20 19.17 13.93
#